data_AF-A0A1D6KGS6-F1
#
_entry.id   AF-A0A1D6KGS6-F1
#
_cell.length_a   1.000
_cell.length_b   1.000
_cell.length_c   1.000
_cell.angle_alpha   90.00
_cell.angle_beta   90.00
_cell.angle_gamma   90.00
#
_symmetry.space_group_name_H-M   'P 1'
#
loop_
_entity.id
_entity.type
_entity.pdbx_description
1 polymer ?
#
loop_
_entity_poly.entity_id
_entity_poly.type
_entity_poly.pdbx_seq_one_letter_code
_entity_poly.pdbx_strand_id
1 'polypeptide(L)'
;MLFGKPGKSGLMALNLDFDQVKEFIKERLGIERGWATLSASQSVGGIEIKENWDKVKTIFLPTEKPTTSDSCAPLIATHPLEAHRKFGDFIKGVFAVFHGFGKYFSFLEMNPFAMVNGEPYPLDIRGELDDTTAFKNFKKWGGIEFPLPFGRVLSPTESFIHELDEKVLISGLYFYLSFFPRGLSPIK
;
A
#
# COMPACT_ATOMS: atom_id res chain seq x y z
N MET A 1 -1.01 -5.99 -3.29
CA MET A 1 -1.50 -6.07 -4.68
C MET A 1 -0.34 -5.68 -5.61
N LEU A 2 0.25 -6.62 -6.34
CA LEU A 2 1.39 -6.35 -7.23
C LEU A 2 0.87 -5.70 -8.53
N PHE A 3 0.92 -4.37 -8.57
CA PHE A 3 0.66 -3.46 -9.70
C PHE A 3 -0.71 -3.59 -10.40
N GLY A 4 -1.66 -2.74 -10.02
CA GLY A 4 -2.90 -2.56 -10.78
C GLY A 4 -2.65 -1.90 -12.15
N LYS A 5 -3.04 -2.57 -13.25
CA LYS A 5 -3.05 -2.07 -14.65
C LYS A 5 -1.66 -1.62 -15.18
N PRO A 6 -0.68 -2.54 -15.34
CA PRO A 6 0.69 -2.22 -15.79
C PRO A 6 0.77 -1.54 -17.16
N GLY A 7 -0.22 -1.73 -18.03
CA GLY A 7 -0.31 -1.02 -19.32
C GLY A 7 -0.62 0.47 -19.20
N LYS A 8 -1.34 0.91 -18.16
CA LYS A 8 -1.62 2.33 -17.92
C LYS A 8 -0.49 3.03 -17.15
N SER A 9 0.34 2.27 -16.43
CA SER A 9 1.46 2.80 -15.66
C SER A 9 2.76 2.92 -16.46
N GLY A 10 2.75 2.56 -17.75
CA GLY A 10 3.95 2.61 -18.60
C GLY A 10 5.03 1.60 -18.19
N LEU A 11 4.67 0.59 -17.39
CA LEU A 11 5.52 -0.52 -16.96
C LEU A 11 5.40 -1.75 -17.85
N MET A 12 4.56 -1.69 -18.88
CA MET A 12 4.38 -2.72 -19.89
C MET A 12 4.53 -2.10 -21.28
N ALA A 13 5.46 -2.61 -22.07
CA ALA A 13 5.59 -2.33 -23.49
C ALA A 13 5.49 -3.65 -24.27
N LEU A 14 4.83 -3.59 -25.41
CA LEU A 14 4.65 -4.73 -26.31
C LEU A 14 5.32 -4.40 -27.65
N ASN A 15 5.72 -5.44 -28.39
CA ASN A 15 6.32 -5.33 -29.72
C ASN A 15 7.64 -4.53 -29.77
N LEU A 16 8.51 -4.71 -28.77
CA LEU A 16 9.86 -4.14 -28.77
C LEU A 16 10.89 -5.17 -29.26
N ASP A 17 11.89 -4.71 -30.03
CA ASP A 17 13.10 -5.48 -30.31
C ASP A 17 14.08 -5.49 -29.11
N PHE A 18 15.17 -6.25 -29.22
CA PHE A 18 16.09 -6.46 -28.10
C PHE A 18 16.79 -5.17 -27.64
N ASP A 19 17.12 -4.25 -28.56
CA ASP A 19 17.79 -3.00 -28.19
C ASP A 19 16.79 -2.02 -27.57
N GLN A 20 15.56 -1.98 -28.09
CA GLN A 20 14.45 -1.26 -27.48
C GLN A 20 14.10 -1.78 -26.07
N VAL A 21 14.18 -3.10 -25.84
CA VAL A 21 14.00 -3.68 -24.50
C VAL A 21 15.09 -3.22 -23.54
N LYS A 22 16.35 -3.14 -23.97
CA LYS A 22 17.44 -2.64 -23.11
C LYS A 22 17.21 -1.18 -22.71
N GLU A 23 16.82 -0.32 -23.66
CA GLU A 23 16.50 1.07 -23.36
C GLU A 23 15.29 1.15 -22.42
N PHE A 24 14.23 0.39 -22.71
CA PHE A 24 13.03 0.32 -21.88
C PHE A 24 13.35 -0.05 -20.42
N ILE A 25 14.20 -1.07 -20.21
CA ILE A 25 14.65 -1.50 -18.89
C ILE A 25 15.56 -0.44 -18.25
N LYS A 26 16.54 0.10 -18.98
CA LYS A 26 17.50 1.09 -18.45
C LYS A 26 16.82 2.35 -17.92
N GLU A 27 15.73 2.78 -18.56
CA GLU A 27 14.92 3.93 -18.13
C GLU A 27 14.00 3.68 -16.93
N ARG A 28 13.83 2.41 -16.50
CA ARG A 28 12.81 2.01 -15.51
C ARG A 28 13.40 1.24 -14.33
N LEU A 29 14.50 0.53 -14.54
CA LEU A 29 15.16 -0.26 -13.51
C LEU A 29 15.83 0.66 -12.48
N GLY A 30 15.57 0.40 -11.20
CA GLY A 30 16.11 1.20 -10.10
C GLY A 30 15.42 2.56 -9.89
N ILE A 31 14.42 2.90 -10.71
CA ILE A 31 13.57 4.09 -10.50
C ILE A 31 12.33 3.64 -9.74
N GLU A 32 12.12 4.22 -8.56
CA GLU A 32 10.88 4.00 -7.80
C GLU A 32 9.73 4.68 -8.53
N ARG A 33 8.92 3.87 -9.23
CA ARG A 33 7.68 4.32 -9.87
C ARG A 33 6.50 3.74 -9.11
N GLY A 34 5.82 4.60 -8.38
CA GLY A 34 4.65 4.22 -7.60
C GLY A 34 3.45 5.10 -7.93
N TRP A 35 2.28 4.51 -7.77
CA TRP A 35 1.02 5.24 -7.73
C TRP A 35 0.27 4.80 -6.50
N ALA A 36 -0.40 5.76 -5.87
CA ALA A 36 -1.37 5.49 -4.84
C ALA A 36 -2.76 5.82 -5.38
N THR A 37 -3.72 5.02 -4.97
CA THR A 37 -5.13 5.27 -5.25
C THR A 37 -5.72 5.95 -4.03
N LEU A 38 -6.31 7.13 -4.22
CA LEU A 38 -7.04 7.81 -3.15
C LEU A 38 -8.53 7.77 -3.49
N SER A 39 -9.32 7.23 -2.57
CA SER A 39 -10.76 7.05 -2.71
C SER A 39 -11.48 7.75 -1.56
N ALA A 40 -12.53 8.52 -1.84
CA ALA A 40 -13.40 9.08 -0.81
C ALA A 40 -14.85 9.18 -1.31
N SER A 41 -15.79 9.13 -0.38
CA SER A 41 -17.20 9.42 -0.63
C SER A 41 -17.70 10.44 0.40
N GLN A 42 -18.53 11.38 -0.05
CA GLN A 42 -19.15 12.38 0.80
C GLN A 42 -20.50 11.88 1.35
N SER A 43 -21.21 11.07 0.57
CA SER A 43 -22.62 10.72 0.83
C SER A 43 -22.79 9.38 1.53
N VAL A 44 -21.78 8.51 1.48
CA VAL A 44 -21.83 7.19 2.12
C VAL A 44 -20.48 6.89 2.75
N GLY A 45 -20.52 6.29 3.94
CA GLY A 45 -19.35 5.88 4.71
C GLY A 45 -19.75 4.82 5.74
N GLY A 46 -18.84 4.48 6.64
CA GLY A 46 -19.07 3.48 7.67
C GLY A 46 -19.35 2.10 7.09
N ILE A 47 -20.36 1.42 7.66
CA ILE A 47 -20.71 0.03 7.33
C ILE A 47 -21.28 -0.09 5.91
N GLU A 48 -21.93 0.96 5.40
CA GLU A 48 -22.64 0.94 4.12
C GLU A 48 -21.74 1.18 2.90
N ILE A 49 -20.46 1.53 3.10
CA ILE A 49 -19.56 1.94 2.00
C ILE A 49 -19.37 0.84 0.95
N LYS A 50 -19.38 -0.43 1.38
CA LYS A 50 -19.12 -1.58 0.48
C LYS A 50 -20.23 -1.77 -0.55
N GLU A 51 -21.47 -1.51 -0.16
CA GLU A 51 -22.65 -1.66 -1.01
C GLU A 51 -22.87 -0.46 -1.93
N ASN A 52 -22.18 0.66 -1.67
CA ASN A 52 -22.35 1.94 -2.35
C ASN A 52 -21.05 2.40 -3.02
N TRP A 53 -20.24 1.45 -3.52
CA TRP A 53 -18.93 1.76 -4.10
C TRP A 53 -19.02 2.62 -5.38
N ASP A 54 -20.16 2.60 -6.07
CA ASP A 54 -20.47 3.48 -7.19
C ASP A 54 -20.45 4.97 -6.82
N LYS A 55 -20.67 5.29 -5.54
CA LYS A 55 -20.62 6.66 -4.98
C LYS A 55 -19.24 7.04 -4.45
N VAL A 56 -18.25 6.15 -4.56
CA VAL A 56 -16.87 6.41 -4.16
C VAL A 56 -16.12 7.03 -5.32
N LYS A 57 -15.62 8.25 -5.13
CA LYS A 57 -14.76 8.89 -6.12
C LYS A 57 -13.33 8.49 -5.88
N THR A 58 -12.66 8.08 -6.94
CA THR A 58 -11.29 7.56 -6.90
C THR A 58 -10.39 8.37 -7.83
N ILE A 59 -9.23 8.78 -7.34
CA ILE A 59 -8.18 9.45 -8.10
C ILE A 59 -6.86 8.68 -7.99
N PHE A 60 -5.99 8.85 -8.99
CA PHE A 60 -4.65 8.27 -9.02
C PHE A 60 -3.63 9.38 -8.76
N LEU A 61 -2.75 9.15 -7.78
CA LEU A 61 -1.71 10.09 -7.41
C LEU A 61 -0.33 9.44 -7.66
N PRO A 62 0.56 10.10 -8.43
CA PRO A 62 1.93 9.64 -8.55
C PRO A 62 2.63 9.79 -7.20
N THR A 63 3.33 8.76 -6.74
CA THR A 63 4.04 8.80 -5.44
C THR A 63 5.39 9.50 -5.54
N GLU A 64 5.95 9.59 -6.75
CA GLU A 64 7.22 10.26 -7.04
C GLU A 64 7.24 11.76 -6.74
N LYS A 65 6.06 12.38 -6.57
CA LYS A 65 5.92 13.82 -6.36
C LYS A 65 5.03 14.11 -5.15
N PRO A 66 5.29 15.20 -4.41
CA PRO A 66 4.36 15.67 -3.39
C PRO A 66 2.97 15.91 -4.00
N THR A 67 1.94 15.55 -3.26
CA THR A 67 0.56 15.83 -3.65
C THR A 67 0.30 17.32 -3.70
N THR A 68 -0.25 17.79 -4.82
CA THR A 68 -0.68 19.19 -5.00
C THR A 68 -2.19 19.31 -4.86
N SER A 69 -2.69 20.51 -4.55
CA SER A 69 -4.15 20.78 -4.52
C SER A 69 -4.81 20.37 -5.83
N ASP A 70 -4.16 20.63 -6.97
CA ASP A 70 -4.70 20.35 -8.30
C ASP A 70 -4.89 18.86 -8.54
N SER A 71 -3.92 18.04 -8.11
CA SER A 71 -4.01 16.57 -8.22
C SER A 71 -5.19 15.99 -7.43
N CYS A 72 -5.58 16.66 -6.33
CA CYS A 72 -6.70 16.26 -5.49
C CYS A 72 -8.01 17.00 -5.80
N ALA A 73 -7.99 17.99 -6.70
CA ALA A 73 -9.15 18.82 -7.00
C ALA A 73 -10.42 18.03 -7.34
N PRO A 74 -10.37 16.92 -8.10
CA PRO A 74 -11.56 16.12 -8.36
C PRO A 74 -12.19 15.56 -7.08
N LEU A 75 -11.39 15.20 -6.09
CA LEU A 75 -11.86 14.66 -4.81
C LEU A 75 -12.30 15.79 -3.87
N ILE A 76 -11.58 16.90 -3.83
CA ILE A 76 -11.94 18.07 -3.02
C ILE A 76 -13.29 18.64 -3.45
N ALA A 77 -13.54 18.69 -4.77
CA ALA A 77 -14.78 19.20 -5.35
C ALA A 77 -16.03 18.38 -4.99
N THR A 78 -15.91 17.22 -4.33
CA THR A 78 -17.07 16.49 -3.80
C THR A 78 -17.60 17.08 -2.50
N HIS A 79 -16.92 18.04 -1.88
CA HIS A 79 -17.34 18.67 -0.62
C HIS A 79 -17.83 20.12 -0.85
N PRO A 80 -18.57 20.73 0.10
CA PRO A 80 -18.93 22.14 0.03
C PRO A 80 -17.71 23.06 -0.05
N LEU A 81 -17.83 24.19 -0.75
CA LEU A 81 -16.73 25.15 -0.98
C LEU A 81 -16.01 25.57 0.31
N GLU A 82 -16.78 25.73 1.39
CA GLU A 82 -16.29 26.10 2.72
C GLU A 82 -15.28 25.09 3.29
N ALA A 83 -15.42 23.82 2.92
CA ALA A 83 -14.57 22.72 3.38
C ALA A 83 -13.39 22.44 2.46
N HIS A 84 -13.33 23.02 1.25
CA HIS A 84 -12.33 22.68 0.23
C HIS A 84 -10.90 22.84 0.73
N ARG A 85 -10.62 23.95 1.41
CA ARG A 85 -9.28 24.24 1.93
C ARG A 85 -8.87 23.22 2.97
N LYS A 86 -9.69 23.04 4.02
CA LYS A 86 -9.38 22.15 5.14
C LYS A 86 -9.29 20.68 4.71
N PHE A 87 -10.22 20.24 3.85
CA PHE A 87 -10.19 18.88 3.31
C PHE A 87 -9.01 18.65 2.36
N GLY A 88 -8.67 19.63 1.53
CA GLY A 88 -7.49 19.57 0.66
C GLY A 88 -6.18 19.48 1.46
N ASP A 89 -6.04 20.30 2.50
CA ASP A 89 -4.87 20.27 3.38
C ASP A 89 -4.78 18.95 4.16
N PHE A 90 -5.94 18.40 4.58
CA PHE A 90 -6.02 17.08 5.19
C PHE A 90 -5.56 15.96 4.26
N ILE A 91 -6.09 15.90 3.03
CA ILE A 91 -5.68 14.89 2.05
C ILE A 91 -4.17 14.93 1.80
N LYS A 92 -3.58 16.11 1.67
CA LYS A 92 -2.12 16.26 1.52
C LYS A 92 -1.37 15.72 2.74
N GLY A 93 -1.86 16.02 3.94
CA GLY A 93 -1.32 15.50 5.19
C GLY A 93 -1.38 13.97 5.23
N VAL A 94 -2.53 13.38 4.89
CA VAL A 94 -2.72 11.92 4.82
C VAL A 94 -1.76 11.30 3.81
N PHE A 95 -1.62 11.87 2.61
CA PHE A 95 -0.70 11.35 1.61
C PHE A 95 0.77 11.46 2.06
N ALA A 96 1.14 12.56 2.71
CA ALA A 96 2.47 12.71 3.28
C ALA A 96 2.73 11.67 4.38
N VAL A 97 1.72 11.33 5.19
CA VAL A 97 1.80 10.21 6.15
C VAL A 97 1.88 8.86 5.45
N PHE A 98 1.12 8.65 4.36
CA PHE A 98 1.11 7.40 3.60
C PHE A 98 2.43 7.13 2.86
N HIS A 99 3.12 8.17 2.40
CA HIS A 99 4.31 8.03 1.55
C HIS A 99 5.51 8.90 1.98
N GLY A 100 5.28 10.20 2.22
CA GLY A 100 6.33 11.22 2.36
C GLY A 100 7.19 11.17 3.64
N PHE A 101 6.72 10.56 4.73
CA PHE A 101 7.47 10.53 6.00
C PHE A 101 8.19 9.21 6.30
N GLY A 102 8.42 8.33 5.32
CA GLY A 102 9.01 7.00 5.57
C GLY A 102 8.08 6.11 6.41
N LYS A 103 6.78 6.30 6.25
CA LYS A 103 5.77 5.39 6.76
C LYS A 103 5.15 4.75 5.54
N TYR A 104 5.81 3.72 5.02
CA TYR A 104 5.42 3.02 3.80
C TYR A 104 4.17 2.19 4.09
N PHE A 105 3.04 2.87 4.15
CA PHE A 105 1.75 2.20 4.20
C PHE A 105 1.53 1.54 2.84
N SER A 106 1.20 0.26 2.85
CA SER A 106 0.66 -0.43 1.68
C SER A 106 -0.85 -0.18 1.56
N PHE A 107 -1.49 0.16 2.68
CA PHE A 107 -2.90 0.48 2.79
C PHE A 107 -3.15 1.44 3.96
N LEU A 108 -4.08 2.39 3.76
CA LEU A 108 -4.57 3.27 4.82
C LEU A 108 -6.02 3.60 4.55
N GLU A 109 -6.89 3.26 5.49
CA GLU A 109 -8.33 3.50 5.46
C GLU A 109 -8.72 4.31 6.68
N MET A 110 -9.60 5.29 6.47
CA MET A 110 -10.22 6.08 7.52
C MET A 110 -11.73 5.96 7.36
N ASN A 111 -12.33 5.02 8.09
CA ASN A 111 -13.73 4.66 7.88
C ASN A 111 -14.38 4.14 9.18
N PRO A 112 -15.28 4.90 9.84
CA PRO A 112 -15.89 6.12 9.33
C PRO A 112 -15.00 7.38 9.43
N PHE A 113 -15.27 8.33 8.55
CA PHE A 113 -14.67 9.66 8.52
C PHE A 113 -15.77 10.72 8.55
N ALA A 114 -15.59 11.76 9.35
CA ALA A 114 -16.57 12.82 9.54
C ALA A 114 -15.97 14.19 9.22
N MET A 115 -16.82 15.10 8.73
CA MET A 115 -16.50 16.52 8.57
C MET A 115 -17.42 17.33 9.51
N VAL A 116 -16.85 18.05 10.47
CA VAL A 116 -17.61 18.87 11.44
C VAL A 116 -17.09 20.30 11.35
N ASN A 117 -17.96 21.26 11.00
CA ASN A 117 -17.58 22.67 10.79
C ASN A 117 -16.40 22.85 9.80
N GLY A 118 -16.39 22.00 8.76
CA GLY A 118 -15.33 21.93 7.76
C GLY A 118 -14.02 21.29 8.26
N GLU A 119 -13.93 20.88 9.52
CA GLU A 119 -12.76 20.17 10.05
C GLU A 119 -12.90 18.64 9.85
N PRO A 120 -11.81 17.96 9.44
CA PRO A 120 -11.78 16.53 9.20
C PRO A 120 -11.54 15.72 10.49
N TYR A 121 -12.33 14.67 10.70
CA TYR A 121 -12.25 13.77 11.86
C TYR A 121 -12.27 12.30 11.39
N PRO A 122 -11.13 11.61 11.33
CA PRO A 122 -11.12 10.16 11.18
C PRO A 122 -11.57 9.52 12.49
N LEU A 123 -12.70 8.80 12.47
CA LEU A 123 -13.28 8.17 13.65
C LEU A 123 -12.73 6.75 13.88
N ASP A 124 -12.36 6.08 12.79
CA ASP A 124 -11.63 4.82 12.80
C ASP A 124 -10.54 4.86 11.73
N ILE A 125 -9.39 4.23 12.02
CA ILE A 125 -8.23 4.18 11.13
C ILE A 125 -7.68 2.78 11.10
N ARG A 126 -7.57 2.21 9.90
CA ARG A 126 -6.91 0.94 9.64
C ARG A 126 -5.76 1.17 8.67
N GLY A 127 -4.55 0.81 9.07
CA GLY A 127 -3.35 0.91 8.23
C GLY A 127 -2.62 -0.42 8.14
N GLU A 128 -2.03 -0.70 6.99
CA GLU A 128 -1.10 -1.81 6.78
C GLU A 128 0.26 -1.22 6.38
N LEU A 129 1.32 -1.64 7.08
CA LEU A 129 2.68 -1.21 6.81
C LEU A 129 3.43 -2.28 6.02
N ASP A 130 4.33 -1.84 5.15
CA ASP A 130 5.26 -2.71 4.43
C ASP A 130 6.45 -3.08 5.32
N ASP A 131 6.36 -4.22 5.99
CA ASP A 131 7.37 -4.78 6.91
C ASP A 131 8.78 -4.85 6.30
N THR A 132 8.90 -5.02 4.98
CA THR A 132 10.19 -5.00 4.27
C THR A 132 10.92 -3.66 4.40
N THR A 133 10.21 -2.59 4.77
CA THR A 133 10.77 -1.25 4.99
C THR A 133 11.08 -0.98 6.47
N ALA A 134 10.82 -1.93 7.38
CA ALA A 134 11.03 -1.75 8.82
C ALA A 134 12.47 -1.34 9.14
N PHE A 135 13.47 -1.90 8.45
CA PHE A 135 14.88 -1.57 8.66
C PHE A 135 15.21 -0.08 8.39
N LYS A 136 14.50 0.56 7.44
CA LYS A 136 14.70 2.00 7.14
C LYS A 136 13.99 2.89 8.17
N ASN A 137 12.95 2.37 8.80
CA ASN A 137 11.98 3.17 9.54
C ASN A 137 11.86 2.82 11.02
N PHE A 138 12.71 1.94 11.55
CA PHE A 138 12.67 1.49 12.94
C PHE A 138 12.60 2.65 13.95
N LYS A 139 13.33 3.75 13.72
CA LYS A 139 13.28 4.95 14.58
C LYS A 139 11.92 5.67 14.54
N LYS A 140 11.25 5.63 13.39
CA LYS A 140 9.97 6.32 13.14
C LYS A 140 8.77 5.49 13.57
N TRP A 141 8.86 4.18 13.41
CA TRP A 141 7.80 3.23 13.76
C TRP A 141 7.84 2.87 15.25
N GLY A 142 9.00 3.04 15.89
CA GLY A 142 9.19 2.59 17.26
C GLY A 142 9.20 1.06 17.32
N GLY A 143 8.85 0.50 18.48
CA GLY A 143 8.68 -0.94 18.66
C GLY A 143 7.33 -1.43 18.16
N ILE A 144 6.99 -1.14 16.90
CA ILE A 144 5.76 -1.68 16.31
C ILE A 144 5.92 -3.18 16.11
N GLU A 145 4.90 -3.95 16.51
CA GLU A 145 4.86 -5.39 16.32
C GLU A 145 3.95 -5.71 15.13
N PHE A 146 4.33 -6.72 14.35
CA PHE A 146 3.50 -7.27 13.27
C PHE A 146 2.79 -8.52 13.81
N PRO A 147 1.53 -8.41 14.26
CA PRO A 147 0.84 -9.54 14.88
C PRO A 147 0.51 -10.61 13.83
N LEU A 148 0.49 -11.85 14.29
CA LEU A 148 0.01 -12.96 13.49
C LEU A 148 -1.49 -12.80 13.20
N PRO A 149 -1.98 -13.40 12.09
CA PRO A 149 -3.41 -13.48 11.83
C PRO A 149 -4.15 -14.09 13.03
N PHE A 150 -5.35 -13.58 13.30
CA PHE A 150 -6.17 -14.03 14.43
C PHE A 150 -6.32 -15.56 14.44
N GLY A 151 -6.12 -16.17 15.61
CA GLY A 151 -6.24 -17.61 15.82
C GLY A 151 -5.02 -18.44 15.37
N ARG A 152 -3.99 -17.82 14.78
CA ARG A 152 -2.74 -18.53 14.46
C ARG A 152 -1.82 -18.54 15.68
N VAL A 153 -1.29 -19.73 15.99
CA VAL A 153 -0.15 -19.91 16.89
C VAL A 153 0.99 -20.50 16.07
N LEU A 154 2.20 -19.95 16.18
CA LEU A 154 3.36 -20.52 15.50
C LEU A 154 3.69 -21.89 16.11
N SER A 155 3.99 -22.85 15.25
CA SER A 155 4.65 -24.09 15.67
C SER A 155 6.06 -23.78 16.20
N PRO A 156 6.65 -24.68 17.02
CA PRO A 156 8.02 -24.49 17.51
C PRO A 156 9.05 -24.23 16.40
N THR A 157 8.88 -24.87 15.24
CA THR A 157 9.74 -24.68 14.06
C THR A 157 9.56 -23.29 13.44
N GLU A 158 8.31 -22.81 13.31
CA GLU A 158 8.04 -21.48 12.76
C GLU A 158 8.52 -20.38 13.71
N SER A 159 8.36 -20.55 15.03
CA SER A 159 8.93 -19.63 16.02
C SER A 159 10.45 -19.57 15.92
N PHE A 160 11.13 -20.71 15.76
CA PHE A 160 12.57 -20.74 15.58
C PHE A 160 13.01 -20.02 14.30
N ILE A 161 12.32 -20.24 13.17
CA ILE A 161 12.63 -19.55 11.91
C ILE A 161 12.36 -18.04 12.04
N HIS A 162 11.27 -17.64 12.68
CA HIS A 162 10.92 -16.24 12.90
C HIS A 162 11.99 -15.51 13.73
N GLU A 163 12.46 -16.12 14.81
CA GLU A 163 13.56 -15.55 15.61
C GLU A 163 14.87 -15.44 14.83
N LEU A 164 15.14 -16.37 13.92
CA LEU A 164 16.32 -16.30 13.06
C LEU A 164 16.19 -15.15 12.05
N ASP A 165 15.02 -15.00 11.43
CA ASP A 165 14.76 -13.94 10.45
C ASP A 165 14.90 -12.54 11.07
N GLU A 166 14.41 -12.34 12.29
CA GLU A 166 14.58 -11.08 13.04
C GLU A 166 16.05 -10.76 13.37
N LYS A 167 16.89 -11.78 13.56
CA LYS A 167 18.30 -11.61 13.96
C LYS A 167 19.26 -11.57 12.76
N VAL A 168 18.84 -12.03 11.58
CA VAL A 168 19.70 -12.16 10.40
C VAL A 168 19.35 -11.07 9.38
N LEU A 169 20.22 -10.07 9.24
CA LEU A 169 20.09 -8.93 8.32
C LEU A 169 20.30 -9.27 6.83
N ILE A 170 20.04 -10.51 6.41
CA ILE A 170 20.21 -10.93 5.00
C ILE A 170 18.83 -11.06 4.38
N SER A 171 18.34 -9.98 3.75
CA SER A 171 17.16 -10.04 2.89
C SER A 171 17.47 -10.94 1.68
N GLY A 172 17.12 -12.22 1.72
CA GLY A 172 17.26 -13.09 0.54
C GLY A 172 17.38 -14.59 0.76
N LEU A 173 17.33 -15.14 1.97
CA LEU A 173 17.42 -16.59 2.15
C LEU A 173 16.03 -17.25 2.16
N TYR A 174 15.47 -17.46 0.97
CA TYR A 174 14.29 -18.31 0.79
C TYR A 174 14.72 -19.79 0.74
N PHE A 175 14.39 -20.57 1.78
CA PHE A 175 14.43 -22.03 1.69
C PHE A 175 13.07 -22.56 1.21
N TYR A 176 12.98 -22.95 -0.06
CA TYR A 176 11.93 -23.85 -0.52
C TYR A 176 12.30 -25.29 -0.15
N LEU A 177 11.83 -25.77 1.00
CA LEU A 177 11.87 -27.19 1.33
C LEU A 177 10.56 -27.87 0.88
N SER A 178 10.51 -28.27 -0.39
CA SER A 178 9.50 -29.23 -0.85
C SER A 178 9.85 -30.61 -0.33
N PHE A 179 9.15 -31.07 0.71
CA PHE A 179 9.15 -32.48 1.09
C PHE A 179 8.32 -33.26 0.06
N PHE A 180 8.97 -33.81 -0.96
CA PHE A 180 8.41 -34.98 -1.64
C PHE A 180 8.45 -36.15 -0.65
N PRO A 181 7.34 -36.84 -0.35
CA PRO A 181 7.40 -38.13 0.28
C PRO A 181 8.15 -39.07 -0.68
N ARG A 182 9.42 -39.37 -0.38
CA ARG A 182 10.10 -40.51 -1.02
C ARG A 182 9.40 -41.76 -0.53
N GLY A 183 8.48 -42.29 -1.32
CA GLY A 183 7.83 -43.55 -0.97
C GLY A 183 6.53 -43.85 -1.68
N LEU A 184 6.50 -43.78 -3.02
CA LEU A 184 5.55 -44.58 -3.79
C LEU A 184 6.31 -45.32 -4.87
N SER A 185 6.54 -46.61 -4.62
CA SER A 185 6.98 -47.57 -5.62
C SER A 185 5.97 -47.60 -6.77
N PRO A 186 6.41 -47.69 -8.04
CA PRO A 186 5.48 -47.90 -9.14
C PRO A 186 4.78 -49.25 -8.94
N ILE A 187 3.45 -49.22 -8.81
CA ILE A 187 2.61 -50.40 -8.90
C ILE A 187 2.76 -50.93 -10.33
N LYS A 188 3.11 -52.21 -10.45
CA LYS A 188 3.27 -52.94 -11.72
C LYS A 188 1.96 -53.01 -12.50
#